data_AF-A0A543LIC4-F1
#
_entry.id   AF-A0A543LIC4-F1
#
_cell.length_a   1.000
_cell.length_b   1.000
_cell.length_c   1.000
_cell.angle_alpha   90.00
_cell.angle_beta   90.00
_cell.angle_gamma   90.00
#
_symmetry.space_group_name_H-M   'P 1'
#
loop_
_entity.id
_entity.type
_entity.pdbx_description
1 polymer ?
#
loop_
_entity_poly.entity_id
_entity_poly.type
_entity_poly.pdbx_seq_one_letter_code
_entity_poly.pdbx_strand_id
1 'polypeptide(L)'
;MNREPSQDLARDAVLFGDLRNLTKLKEVQRPTEDDVRVHSASVRRLLLDGELPAAVGRRRLPLLFHPADSNPLLRAARNHRVAAFCLLGVEVFGVQFAGVAINKGSQRLGDSFNPEARVPLKLDSFLKQTIAMSPPLISTHSVNSPKEVRPSVLLSRHDILLYVANKLGGVHYDPMPKGYLSEEKLHGLGRLRRVFHIGLPDGIPTIGFDPRTFEEDQSSTFAYEPEKIDAVYLEFIAAIELILSSPEVCALRAAIAKDLGVTP
;
A
#
# COMPACT_ATOMS: atom_id res chain seq x y z
N MET A 1 20.81 29.42 -1.96
CA MET A 1 21.09 28.72 -3.22
C MET A 1 19.92 28.99 -4.16
N ASN A 2 20.06 29.92 -5.10
CA ASN A 2 18.99 30.26 -6.05
C ASN A 2 18.89 29.11 -7.06
N ARG A 3 17.79 28.35 -7.04
CA ARG A 3 17.49 27.35 -8.08
C ARG A 3 17.03 28.06 -9.34
N GLU A 4 17.48 27.60 -10.50
CA GLU A 4 17.05 28.15 -11.78
C GLU A 4 15.59 27.77 -12.09
N PRO A 5 14.73 28.71 -12.51
CA PRO A 5 13.32 28.45 -12.83
C PRO A 5 13.11 27.32 -13.88
N SER A 6 14.07 27.11 -14.76
CA SER A 6 14.05 26.07 -15.80
C SER A 6 14.12 24.65 -15.24
N GLN A 7 14.87 24.44 -14.16
CA GLN A 7 15.04 23.12 -13.53
C GLN A 7 13.80 22.71 -12.74
N ASP A 8 13.12 23.67 -12.11
CA ASP A 8 11.89 23.42 -11.37
C ASP A 8 10.74 23.05 -12.33
N LEU A 9 10.63 23.72 -13.49
CA LEU A 9 9.65 23.37 -14.52
C LEU A 9 9.87 21.97 -15.10
N ALA A 10 11.12 21.56 -15.34
CA ALA A 10 11.44 20.21 -15.82
C ALA A 10 11.03 19.12 -14.80
N ARG A 11 11.26 19.36 -13.50
CA ARG A 11 10.83 18.45 -12.43
C ARG A 11 9.31 18.39 -12.32
N ASP A 12 8.64 19.54 -12.43
CA ASP A 12 7.19 19.61 -12.41
C ASP A 12 6.57 18.88 -13.61
N ALA A 13 7.19 18.92 -14.79
CA ALA A 13 6.76 18.13 -15.95
C ALA A 13 6.87 16.61 -15.72
N VAL A 14 7.95 16.14 -15.07
CA VAL A 14 8.10 14.73 -14.69
C VAL A 14 7.03 14.33 -13.67
N LEU A 15 6.84 15.12 -12.62
CA LEU A 15 5.82 14.88 -11.59
C LEU A 15 4.41 14.84 -12.20
N PHE A 16 4.10 15.77 -13.10
CA PHE A 16 2.83 15.79 -13.83
C PHE A 16 2.63 14.52 -14.67
N GLY A 17 3.69 14.08 -15.35
CA GLY A 17 3.72 12.81 -16.07
C GLY A 17 3.45 11.60 -15.16
N ASP A 18 4.06 11.58 -13.97
CA ASP A 18 3.85 10.53 -12.97
C ASP A 18 2.41 10.47 -12.48
N LEU A 19 1.82 11.61 -12.09
CA LEU A 19 0.41 11.68 -11.67
C LEU A 19 -0.56 11.22 -12.77
N ARG A 20 -0.27 11.57 -14.03
CA ARG A 20 -1.04 11.10 -15.19
C ARG A 20 -0.89 9.59 -15.40
N ASN A 21 0.31 9.05 -15.24
CA ASN A 21 0.54 7.61 -15.35
C ASN A 21 -0.17 6.85 -14.23
N LEU A 22 -0.18 7.36 -13.00
CA LEU A 22 -0.95 6.77 -11.91
C LEU A 22 -2.46 6.80 -12.18
N THR A 23 -2.97 7.86 -12.84
CA THR A 23 -4.38 7.93 -13.25
C THR A 23 -4.74 6.80 -14.22
N LYS A 24 -3.86 6.48 -15.18
CA LYS A 24 -4.06 5.36 -16.11
C LYS A 24 -4.19 4.02 -15.40
N LEU A 25 -3.45 3.78 -14.31
CA LEU A 25 -3.59 2.54 -13.54
C LEU A 25 -5.00 2.38 -12.97
N LYS A 26 -5.63 3.47 -12.51
CA LYS A 26 -7.02 3.43 -12.00
C LYS A 26 -8.04 3.08 -13.07
N GLU A 27 -7.72 3.32 -14.35
CA GLU A 27 -8.61 2.99 -15.47
C GLU A 27 -8.50 1.51 -15.88
N VAL A 28 -7.50 0.78 -15.36
CA VAL A 28 -7.35 -0.66 -15.61
C VAL A 28 -8.40 -1.41 -14.80
N GLN A 29 -9.37 -2.01 -15.49
CA GLN A 29 -10.47 -2.75 -14.85
C GLN A 29 -10.01 -3.99 -14.06
N ARG A 30 -8.91 -4.61 -14.50
CA ARG A 30 -8.35 -5.84 -13.93
C ARG A 30 -6.84 -5.67 -13.73
N PRO A 31 -6.40 -4.88 -12.74
CA PRO A 31 -4.99 -4.61 -12.54
C PRO A 31 -4.27 -5.89 -12.14
N THR A 32 -3.15 -6.16 -12.80
CA THR A 32 -2.25 -7.27 -12.51
C THR A 32 -1.05 -6.81 -11.68
N GLU A 33 -0.27 -7.76 -11.15
CA GLU A 33 1.00 -7.43 -10.47
C GLU A 33 1.96 -6.65 -11.39
N ASP A 34 1.94 -6.94 -12.69
CA ASP A 34 2.78 -6.27 -13.70
C ASP A 34 2.38 -4.81 -13.88
N ASP A 35 1.08 -4.53 -13.92
CA ASP A 35 0.58 -3.15 -13.97
C ASP A 35 1.08 -2.36 -12.77
N VAL A 36 0.94 -2.92 -11.56
CA VAL A 36 1.41 -2.28 -10.33
C VAL A 36 2.92 -2.06 -10.36
N ARG A 37 3.69 -3.04 -10.83
CA ARG A 37 5.14 -2.97 -10.94
C ARG A 37 5.60 -1.78 -11.77
N VAL A 38 4.97 -1.51 -12.90
CA VAL A 38 5.31 -0.37 -13.78
C VAL A 38 5.15 0.98 -13.07
N HIS A 39 4.22 1.08 -12.12
CA HIS A 39 3.93 2.32 -11.39
C HIS A 39 4.72 2.48 -10.08
N SER A 40 5.39 1.42 -9.61
CA SER A 40 6.17 1.39 -8.37
C SER A 40 7.22 2.51 -8.26
N ALA A 41 7.93 2.78 -9.36
CA ALA A 41 8.93 3.85 -9.41
C ALA A 41 8.32 5.26 -9.25
N SER A 42 7.13 5.48 -9.82
CA SER A 42 6.43 6.77 -9.70
C SER A 42 6.01 7.01 -8.25
N VAL A 43 5.41 6.00 -7.61
CA VAL A 43 5.00 6.10 -6.20
C VAL A 43 6.19 6.30 -5.27
N ARG A 44 7.31 5.58 -5.51
CA ARG A 44 8.55 5.80 -4.76
C ARG A 44 9.01 7.24 -4.85
N ARG A 45 9.16 7.78 -6.06
CA ARG A 45 9.59 9.18 -6.25
C ARG A 45 8.68 10.17 -5.53
N LEU A 46 7.38 10.03 -5.74
CA LEU A 46 6.38 10.95 -5.19
C LEU A 46 6.35 10.91 -3.66
N LEU A 47 6.26 9.72 -3.06
CA LEU A 47 6.00 9.57 -1.62
C LEU A 47 7.24 9.31 -0.78
N LEU A 48 8.20 8.53 -1.27
CA LEU A 48 9.36 8.08 -0.47
C LEU A 48 10.59 8.96 -0.70
N ASP A 49 10.83 9.39 -1.95
CA ASP A 49 11.99 10.23 -2.28
C ASP A 49 11.70 11.74 -2.09
N GLY A 50 10.45 12.10 -1.78
CA GLY A 50 10.07 13.44 -1.35
C GLY A 50 9.75 14.43 -2.47
N GLU A 51 9.55 13.98 -3.71
CA GLU A 51 9.22 14.87 -4.84
C GLU A 51 7.88 15.60 -4.64
N LEU A 52 6.86 14.90 -4.11
CA LEU A 52 5.56 15.50 -3.85
C LEU A 52 5.63 16.60 -2.75
N PRO A 53 6.22 16.36 -1.56
CA PRO A 53 6.53 17.41 -0.58
C PRO A 53 7.33 18.59 -1.14
N ALA A 54 8.31 18.32 -1.99
CA ALA A 54 9.12 19.38 -2.58
C ALA A 54 8.28 20.27 -3.50
N ALA A 55 7.39 19.68 -4.30
CA ALA A 55 6.52 20.40 -5.23
C ALA A 55 5.45 21.27 -4.54
N VAL A 56 4.79 20.73 -3.51
CA VAL A 56 3.85 21.52 -2.68
C VAL A 56 4.57 22.63 -1.94
N GLY A 57 5.78 22.37 -1.42
CA GLY A 57 6.57 23.33 -0.66
C GLY A 57 6.97 24.54 -1.50
N ARG A 58 7.37 24.33 -2.77
CA ARG A 58 7.67 25.41 -3.73
C ARG A 58 6.49 26.36 -3.92
N ARG A 59 5.26 25.81 -3.90
CA ARG A 59 4.02 26.56 -4.12
C ARG A 59 3.31 26.98 -2.83
N ARG A 60 3.89 26.67 -1.66
CA ARG A 60 3.30 26.90 -0.33
C ARG A 60 1.90 26.30 -0.18
N LEU A 61 1.64 25.18 -0.87
CA LEU A 61 0.40 24.44 -0.74
C LEU A 61 0.50 23.47 0.45
N PRO A 62 -0.61 23.21 1.17
CA PRO A 62 -0.66 22.13 2.13
C PRO A 62 -0.53 20.78 1.41
N LEU A 63 -0.14 19.74 2.14
CA LEU A 63 -0.18 18.35 1.68
C LEU A 63 -0.75 17.48 2.78
N LEU A 64 -2.01 17.13 2.61
CA LEU A 64 -2.77 16.28 3.52
C LEU A 64 -3.38 15.12 2.73
N PHE A 65 -3.45 13.98 3.38
CA PHE A 65 -4.10 12.78 2.89
C PHE A 65 -5.24 12.43 3.83
N HIS A 66 -6.30 11.82 3.31
CA HIS A 66 -7.51 11.53 4.05
C HIS A 66 -7.83 10.02 4.06
N PRO A 67 -6.94 9.14 4.59
CA PRO A 67 -7.23 7.71 4.72
C PRO A 67 -8.27 7.43 5.81
N ALA A 68 -8.81 6.20 5.83
CA ALA A 68 -9.60 5.70 6.95
C ALA A 68 -8.76 5.68 8.25
N ASP A 69 -9.40 5.91 9.39
CA ASP A 69 -8.74 5.78 10.70
C ASP A 69 -8.48 4.31 11.04
N SER A 70 -7.20 3.94 11.15
CA SER A 70 -6.76 2.60 11.50
C SER A 70 -6.64 2.34 13.01
N ASN A 71 -6.74 3.39 13.83
CA ASN A 71 -6.58 3.27 15.28
C ASN A 71 -7.55 2.30 15.96
N PRO A 72 -8.83 2.18 15.55
CA PRO A 72 -9.73 1.16 16.10
C PRO A 72 -9.19 -0.27 15.90
N LEU A 73 -8.73 -0.60 14.70
CA LEU A 73 -8.13 -1.91 14.39
C LEU A 73 -6.83 -2.13 15.14
N LEU A 74 -5.97 -1.10 15.22
CA LEU A 74 -4.71 -1.19 15.96
C LEU A 74 -4.94 -1.42 17.46
N ARG A 75 -5.91 -0.73 18.06
CA ARG A 75 -6.30 -0.94 19.47
C ARG A 75 -6.85 -2.36 19.67
N ALA A 76 -7.70 -2.83 18.76
CA ALA A 76 -8.24 -4.19 18.83
C ALA A 76 -7.13 -5.26 18.68
N ALA A 77 -6.16 -5.06 17.79
CA ALA A 77 -4.99 -5.93 17.64
C ALA A 77 -4.11 -5.97 18.90
N ARG A 78 -3.81 -4.80 19.50
CA ARG A 78 -3.05 -4.70 20.76
C ARG A 78 -3.76 -5.36 21.94
N ASN A 79 -5.10 -5.35 21.92
CA ASN A 79 -5.93 -6.03 22.91
C ASN A 79 -6.22 -7.51 22.56
N HIS A 80 -5.48 -8.09 21.61
CA HIS A 80 -5.62 -9.47 21.16
C HIS A 80 -7.03 -9.87 20.67
N ARG A 81 -7.82 -8.90 20.19
CA ARG A 81 -9.15 -9.15 19.59
C ARG A 81 -9.10 -9.43 18.10
N VAL A 82 -7.96 -9.11 17.46
CA VAL A 82 -7.71 -9.35 16.03
C VAL A 82 -6.49 -10.26 15.87
N ALA A 83 -6.57 -11.20 14.93
CA ALA A 83 -5.48 -12.08 14.53
C ALA A 83 -4.72 -11.59 13.29
N ALA A 84 -5.41 -10.87 12.39
CA ALA A 84 -4.83 -10.18 11.25
C ALA A 84 -5.80 -9.11 10.75
N PHE A 85 -5.29 -8.07 10.09
CA PHE A 85 -6.13 -7.13 9.35
C PHE A 85 -5.37 -6.53 8.17
N CYS A 86 -6.09 -6.03 7.18
CA CYS A 86 -5.59 -5.17 6.12
C CYS A 86 -6.64 -4.12 5.82
N LEU A 87 -6.27 -2.86 5.90
CA LEU A 87 -7.01 -1.78 5.27
C LEU A 87 -6.71 -1.84 3.78
N LEU A 88 -7.73 -1.59 2.98
CA LEU A 88 -7.62 -1.55 1.53
C LEU A 88 -8.12 -0.18 1.11
N GLY A 89 -9.40 0.13 1.27
CA GLY A 89 -9.94 1.45 0.94
C GLY A 89 -9.86 1.77 -0.55
N VAL A 90 -10.05 0.75 -1.39
CA VAL A 90 -9.91 0.80 -2.85
C VAL A 90 -11.08 0.10 -3.54
N GLU A 91 -11.42 0.54 -4.75
CA GLU A 91 -12.30 -0.21 -5.65
C GLU A 91 -11.46 -1.04 -6.63
N VAL A 92 -11.66 -2.36 -6.64
CA VAL A 92 -11.02 -3.27 -7.60
C VAL A 92 -12.04 -4.29 -8.09
N PHE A 93 -12.00 -4.60 -9.39
CA PHE A 93 -12.97 -5.46 -10.07
C PHE A 93 -14.44 -5.02 -9.90
N GLY A 94 -14.68 -3.70 -9.80
CA GLY A 94 -16.03 -3.13 -9.60
C GLY A 94 -16.61 -3.35 -8.20
N VAL A 95 -15.79 -3.76 -7.23
CA VAL A 95 -16.19 -3.93 -5.83
C VAL A 95 -15.35 -3.02 -4.95
N GLN A 96 -16.02 -2.26 -4.08
CA GLN A 96 -15.38 -1.39 -3.12
C GLN A 96 -14.99 -2.18 -1.86
N PHE A 97 -13.69 -2.22 -1.56
CA PHE A 97 -13.15 -2.90 -0.39
C PHE A 97 -12.65 -1.88 0.61
N ALA A 98 -13.32 -1.80 1.76
CA ALA A 98 -12.85 -1.01 2.89
C ALA A 98 -11.61 -1.64 3.56
N GLY A 99 -11.63 -2.95 3.74
CA GLY A 99 -10.59 -3.73 4.41
C GLY A 99 -11.13 -5.05 4.93
N VAL A 100 -10.24 -5.86 5.48
CA VAL A 100 -10.56 -7.18 6.06
C VAL A 100 -9.91 -7.30 7.43
N ALA A 101 -10.63 -7.92 8.37
CA ALA A 101 -10.12 -8.21 9.70
C ALA A 101 -10.54 -9.61 10.14
N ILE A 102 -9.61 -10.32 10.79
CA ILE A 102 -9.84 -11.65 11.37
C ILE A 102 -9.96 -11.47 12.87
N ASN A 103 -11.17 -11.65 13.41
CA ASN A 103 -11.41 -11.54 14.85
C ASN A 103 -10.99 -12.81 15.58
N LYS A 104 -10.51 -12.66 16.82
CA LYS A 104 -10.30 -13.77 17.74
C LYS A 104 -11.54 -13.96 18.61
N GLY A 105 -12.10 -15.17 18.60
CA GLY A 105 -13.28 -15.51 19.39
C GLY A 105 -14.59 -14.91 18.84
N SER A 106 -15.58 -14.75 19.71
CA SER A 106 -16.94 -14.34 19.34
C SER A 106 -17.18 -12.82 19.30
N GLN A 107 -16.24 -12.01 19.78
CA GLN A 107 -16.40 -10.54 19.80
C GLN A 107 -16.14 -9.97 18.40
N ARG A 108 -17.20 -9.45 17.77
CA ARG A 108 -17.09 -8.73 16.51
C ARG A 108 -16.55 -7.33 16.77
N LEU A 109 -15.63 -6.89 15.91
CA LEU A 109 -15.06 -5.55 15.90
C LEU A 109 -16.04 -4.45 15.41
N GLY A 110 -17.21 -4.88 14.92
CA GLY A 110 -18.14 -4.11 14.09
C GLY A 110 -18.60 -2.78 14.67
N ASP A 111 -18.45 -2.54 15.97
CA ASP A 111 -18.95 -1.32 16.60
C ASP A 111 -17.91 -0.17 16.65
N SER A 112 -16.64 -0.41 16.30
CA SER A 112 -15.56 0.57 16.53
C SER A 112 -14.78 1.04 15.31
N PHE A 113 -14.73 0.26 14.23
CA PHE A 113 -14.07 0.67 12.99
C PHE A 113 -15.10 1.18 11.99
N ASN A 114 -14.92 2.41 11.52
CA ASN A 114 -15.73 3.01 10.45
C ASN A 114 -14.81 3.34 9.26
N PRO A 115 -14.96 2.66 8.11
CA PRO A 115 -14.13 2.92 6.95
C PRO A 115 -14.37 4.30 6.30
N GLU A 116 -15.53 4.91 6.54
CA GLU A 116 -15.86 6.25 6.07
C GLU A 116 -15.32 7.37 6.98
N ALA A 117 -14.86 7.03 8.18
CA ALA A 117 -14.20 7.99 9.06
C ALA A 117 -12.79 8.29 8.53
N ARG A 118 -12.67 9.35 7.73
CA ARG A 118 -11.39 9.81 7.17
C ARG A 118 -10.69 10.77 8.12
N VAL A 119 -9.38 10.61 8.29
CA VAL A 119 -8.55 11.46 9.15
C VAL A 119 -7.50 12.21 8.33
N PRO A 120 -7.34 13.53 8.52
CA PRO A 120 -6.33 14.30 7.80
C PRO A 120 -4.92 13.99 8.35
N LEU A 121 -4.04 13.49 7.50
CA LEU A 121 -2.66 13.14 7.85
C LEU A 121 -1.66 13.87 6.97
N LYS A 122 -0.60 14.42 7.59
CA LYS A 122 0.60 14.85 6.86
C LYS A 122 1.33 13.62 6.29
N LEU A 123 2.16 13.81 5.25
CA LEU A 123 2.84 12.70 4.58
C LEU A 123 3.56 11.72 5.55
N ASP A 124 4.34 12.22 6.50
CA ASP A 124 5.06 11.35 7.46
C ASP A 124 4.09 10.48 8.28
N SER A 125 2.99 11.07 8.77
CA SER A 125 1.95 10.33 9.51
C SER A 125 1.15 9.39 8.61
N PHE A 126 0.89 9.80 7.36
CA PHE A 126 0.25 8.97 6.34
C PHE A 126 1.08 7.72 6.01
N LEU A 127 2.40 7.87 5.88
CA LEU A 127 3.33 6.77 5.63
C LEU A 127 3.50 5.86 6.86
N LYS A 128 3.57 6.44 8.07
CA LYS A 128 3.70 5.69 9.33
C LYS A 128 2.42 5.02 9.80
N GLN A 129 1.28 5.35 9.20
CA GLN A 129 -0.01 4.74 9.55
C GLN A 129 0.10 3.22 9.43
N THR A 130 -0.17 2.51 10.53
CA THR A 130 -0.31 1.05 10.50
C THR A 130 -1.62 0.71 9.83
N ILE A 131 -1.53 -0.09 8.77
CA ILE A 131 -2.66 -0.39 7.86
C ILE A 131 -2.87 -1.88 7.70
N ALA A 132 -1.88 -2.69 8.05
CA ALA A 132 -2.01 -4.13 8.04
C ALA A 132 -1.35 -4.76 9.26
N MET A 133 -1.79 -5.96 9.59
CA MET A 133 -1.16 -6.85 10.54
C MET A 133 -1.12 -8.23 9.91
N SER A 134 0.08 -8.75 9.70
CA SER A 134 0.24 -10.12 9.25
C SER A 134 -0.26 -11.10 10.33
N PRO A 135 -0.85 -12.22 9.91
CA PRO A 135 -1.18 -13.31 10.82
C PRO A 135 0.09 -13.93 11.42
N PRO A 136 -0.02 -14.61 12.57
CA PRO A 136 1.09 -15.36 13.14
C PRO A 136 1.50 -16.50 12.18
N LEU A 137 2.79 -16.84 12.20
CA LEU A 137 3.31 -18.01 11.50
C LEU A 137 3.61 -19.10 12.51
N ILE A 138 3.15 -20.31 12.25
CA ILE A 138 3.44 -21.52 12.99
C ILE A 138 4.45 -22.30 12.14
N SER A 139 5.73 -22.26 12.50
CA SER A 139 6.76 -23.03 11.80
C SER A 139 6.86 -24.43 12.39
N THR A 140 6.83 -25.45 11.53
CA THR A 140 7.23 -26.83 11.87
C THR A 140 8.53 -27.18 11.14
N HIS A 141 9.63 -27.27 11.88
CA HIS A 141 10.94 -27.62 11.30
C HIS A 141 11.06 -29.12 10.98
N SER A 142 10.27 -29.96 11.64
CA SER A 142 10.01 -31.38 11.31
C SER A 142 8.72 -31.86 11.98
N VAL A 143 8.20 -33.01 11.55
CA VAL A 143 7.01 -33.67 12.13
C VAL A 143 7.12 -33.86 13.65
N ASN A 144 8.35 -33.99 14.17
CA ASN A 144 8.62 -34.25 15.59
C ASN A 144 9.17 -33.02 16.34
N SER A 145 9.31 -31.86 15.69
CA SER A 145 9.77 -30.64 16.35
C SER A 145 8.62 -29.86 16.99
N PRO A 146 8.84 -29.16 18.11
CA PRO A 146 7.86 -28.24 18.66
C PRO A 146 7.46 -27.20 17.61
N LYS A 147 6.15 -26.93 17.49
CA LYS A 147 5.62 -25.84 16.68
C LYS A 147 6.17 -24.51 17.21
N GLU A 148 6.93 -23.78 16.40
CA GLU A 148 7.45 -22.46 16.73
C GLU A 148 6.47 -21.40 16.22
N VAL A 149 5.92 -20.58 17.11
CA VAL A 149 4.99 -19.51 16.71
C VAL A 149 5.74 -18.19 16.58
N ARG A 150 5.93 -17.72 15.35
CA ARG A 150 6.37 -16.36 15.09
C ARG A 150 5.19 -15.40 15.22
N PRO A 151 5.36 -14.26 15.90
CA PRO A 151 4.28 -13.33 16.18
C PRO A 151 3.75 -12.65 14.92
N SER A 152 2.54 -12.11 15.04
CA SER A 152 1.97 -11.16 14.09
C SER A 152 2.86 -9.93 13.97
N VAL A 153 3.01 -9.42 12.75
CA VAL A 153 3.83 -8.24 12.46
C VAL A 153 2.90 -7.12 12.00
N LEU A 154 2.94 -5.98 12.69
CA LEU A 154 2.27 -4.76 12.27
C LEU A 154 2.99 -4.15 11.07
N LEU A 155 2.27 -3.67 10.07
CA LEU A 155 2.80 -3.18 8.81
C LEU A 155 2.23 -1.78 8.54
N SER A 156 3.13 -0.84 8.28
CA SER A 156 2.80 0.53 7.89
C SER A 156 2.65 0.65 6.38
N ARG A 157 2.04 1.76 5.93
CA ARG A 157 1.95 2.08 4.51
C ARG A 157 3.34 2.22 3.89
N HIS A 158 4.27 2.86 4.61
CA HIS A 158 5.68 2.92 4.22
C HIS A 158 6.25 1.52 3.96
N ASP A 159 5.98 0.55 4.84
CA ASP A 159 6.52 -0.81 4.70
C ASP A 159 6.05 -1.47 3.39
N ILE A 160 4.77 -1.33 3.06
CA ILE A 160 4.16 -1.87 1.83
C ILE A 160 4.71 -1.17 0.58
N LEU A 161 4.71 0.16 0.57
CA LEU A 161 5.18 0.94 -0.58
C LEU A 161 6.66 0.66 -0.87
N LEU A 162 7.48 0.60 0.17
CA LEU A 162 8.91 0.31 0.08
C LEU A 162 9.16 -1.12 -0.41
N TYR A 163 8.37 -2.09 0.06
CA TYR A 163 8.46 -3.48 -0.39
C TYR A 163 8.15 -3.63 -1.88
N VAL A 164 7.06 -3.04 -2.35
CA VAL A 164 6.68 -3.09 -3.78
C VAL A 164 7.72 -2.37 -4.63
N ALA A 165 8.18 -1.19 -4.20
CA ALA A 165 9.20 -0.41 -4.92
C ALA A 165 10.57 -1.12 -5.01
N ASN A 166 11.01 -1.80 -3.96
CA ASN A 166 12.34 -2.43 -3.90
C ASN A 166 12.37 -3.87 -4.43
N LYS A 167 11.40 -4.70 -4.04
CA LYS A 167 11.47 -6.14 -4.31
C LYS A 167 10.97 -6.48 -5.71
N LEU A 168 10.08 -5.67 -6.27
CA LEU A 168 9.31 -6.03 -7.46
C LEU A 168 9.52 -5.05 -8.62
N GLY A 169 9.84 -3.79 -8.35
CA GLY A 169 9.99 -2.72 -9.35
C GLY A 169 11.09 -2.89 -10.40
N GLY A 170 11.96 -3.90 -10.31
CA GLY A 170 13.07 -4.11 -11.27
C GLY A 170 14.11 -2.98 -11.33
N VAL A 171 13.93 -1.92 -10.56
CA VAL A 171 14.94 -0.87 -10.35
C VAL A 171 16.05 -1.54 -9.55
N HIS A 172 17.26 -1.54 -10.10
CA HIS A 172 18.47 -2.11 -9.51
C HIS A 172 18.37 -2.17 -7.98
N TYR A 173 18.45 -3.40 -7.44
CA TYR A 173 18.64 -3.65 -6.01
C TYR A 173 19.70 -2.67 -5.52
N ASP A 174 19.26 -1.58 -4.91
CA ASP A 174 20.16 -0.60 -4.31
C ASP A 174 20.81 -1.37 -3.16
N PRO A 175 22.13 -1.61 -3.19
CA PRO A 175 22.78 -2.37 -2.14
C PRO A 175 22.87 -1.55 -0.84
N MET A 176 22.54 -0.25 -0.88
CA MET A 176 22.42 0.63 0.29
C MET A 176 21.22 1.60 0.18
N PRO A 177 19.97 1.10 0.09
CA PRO A 177 18.82 1.97 0.10
C PRO A 177 18.70 2.59 1.48
N LYS A 178 18.55 3.91 1.55
CA LYS A 178 17.96 4.54 2.73
C LYS A 178 16.59 3.91 2.96
N GLY A 179 16.40 3.24 4.10
CA GLY A 179 15.14 2.57 4.44
C GLY A 179 15.12 1.09 4.06
N TYR A 180 15.93 0.27 4.73
CA TYR A 180 15.76 -1.19 4.67
C TYR A 180 14.53 -1.62 5.47
N LEU A 181 13.78 -2.59 4.95
CA LEU A 181 12.80 -3.31 5.75
C LEU A 181 13.54 -4.31 6.64
N SER A 182 13.13 -4.41 7.91
CA SER A 182 13.63 -5.50 8.75
C SER A 182 13.19 -6.84 8.17
N GLU A 183 13.96 -7.89 8.45
CA GLU A 183 13.64 -9.25 8.03
C GLU A 183 12.22 -9.68 8.48
N GLU A 184 11.84 -9.28 9.70
CA GLU A 184 10.50 -9.48 10.24
C GLU A 184 9.41 -8.87 9.35
N LYS A 185 9.61 -7.65 8.85
CA LYS A 185 8.66 -6.96 7.95
C LYS A 185 8.60 -7.62 6.59
N LEU A 186 9.76 -8.00 6.02
CA LEU A 186 9.83 -8.74 4.76
C LEU A 186 9.06 -10.06 4.82
N HIS A 187 9.25 -10.82 5.91
CA HIS A 187 8.50 -12.05 6.15
C HIS A 187 7.01 -11.78 6.38
N GLY A 188 6.65 -10.76 7.18
CA GLY A 188 5.25 -10.38 7.42
C GLY A 188 4.50 -10.01 6.14
N LEU A 189 5.13 -9.25 5.24
CA LEU A 189 4.59 -8.90 3.93
C LEU A 189 4.46 -10.11 3.01
N GLY A 190 5.49 -10.97 2.98
CA GLY A 190 5.45 -12.24 2.24
C GLY A 190 4.29 -13.14 2.68
N ARG A 191 4.00 -13.20 3.99
CA ARG A 191 2.82 -13.92 4.51
C ARG A 191 1.52 -13.26 4.05
N LEU A 192 1.40 -11.94 4.21
CA LEU A 192 0.17 -11.23 3.85
C LEU A 192 -0.23 -11.45 2.38
N ARG A 193 0.75 -11.49 1.46
CA ARG A 193 0.52 -11.76 0.03
C ARG A 193 -0.13 -13.11 -0.26
N ARG A 194 0.17 -14.14 0.54
CA ARG A 194 -0.35 -15.51 0.30
C ARG A 194 -1.69 -15.75 1.01
N VAL A 195 -1.85 -15.11 2.16
CA VAL A 195 -3.00 -15.32 3.03
C VAL A 195 -4.25 -14.71 2.42
N PHE A 196 -4.15 -13.51 1.84
CA PHE A 196 -5.29 -12.74 1.40
C PHE A 196 -5.14 -12.30 -0.05
N HIS A 197 -6.12 -12.67 -0.86
CA HIS A 197 -6.23 -12.22 -2.23
C HIS A 197 -7.68 -11.90 -2.59
N ILE A 198 -7.84 -10.99 -3.53
CA ILE A 198 -9.12 -10.72 -4.18
C ILE A 198 -8.94 -11.16 -5.63
N GLY A 199 -9.90 -11.91 -6.15
CA GLY A 199 -9.86 -12.36 -7.53
C GLY A 199 -11.19 -12.23 -8.23
N LEU A 200 -11.16 -12.41 -9.55
CA LEU A 200 -12.34 -12.40 -10.42
C LEU A 200 -12.43 -13.70 -11.25
N PRO A 201 -12.36 -14.89 -10.63
CA PRO A 201 -12.51 -16.14 -11.37
C PRO A 201 -13.86 -16.17 -12.07
N ASP A 202 -13.86 -16.48 -13.37
CA ASP A 202 -15.07 -16.55 -14.21
C ASP A 202 -15.94 -15.28 -14.19
N GLY A 203 -15.34 -14.11 -13.90
CA GLY A 203 -16.07 -12.83 -13.84
C GLY A 203 -16.78 -12.55 -12.51
N ILE A 204 -16.62 -13.40 -11.50
CA ILE A 204 -17.29 -13.27 -10.19
C ILE A 204 -16.28 -12.80 -9.12
N PRO A 205 -16.52 -11.67 -8.43
CA PRO A 205 -15.60 -11.21 -7.39
C PRO A 205 -15.55 -12.20 -6.23
N THR A 206 -14.33 -12.63 -5.88
CA THR A 206 -14.08 -13.58 -4.80
C THR A 206 -13.04 -13.02 -3.83
N ILE A 207 -13.23 -13.32 -2.56
CA ILE A 207 -12.25 -13.06 -1.51
C ILE A 207 -11.66 -14.40 -1.10
N GLY A 208 -10.38 -14.59 -1.37
CA GLY A 208 -9.64 -15.76 -0.99
C GLY A 208 -8.91 -15.56 0.33
N PHE A 209 -9.03 -16.55 1.20
CA PHE A 209 -8.28 -16.63 2.44
C PHE A 209 -7.68 -18.03 2.57
N ASP A 210 -6.35 -18.15 2.54
CA ASP A 210 -5.66 -19.44 2.70
C ASP A 210 -4.97 -19.55 4.07
N PRO A 211 -5.62 -20.16 5.08
CA PRO A 211 -5.05 -20.31 6.41
C PRO A 211 -3.89 -21.31 6.46
N ARG A 212 -3.72 -22.18 5.45
CA ARG A 212 -2.63 -23.18 5.43
C ARG A 212 -1.26 -22.51 5.29
N THR A 213 -1.24 -21.29 4.75
CA THR A 213 -0.04 -20.44 4.66
C THR A 213 0.46 -19.96 6.03
N PHE A 214 -0.26 -20.25 7.12
CA PHE A 214 0.23 -20.05 8.49
C PHE A 214 1.21 -21.12 8.96
N GLU A 215 1.32 -22.28 8.29
CA GLU A 215 2.05 -23.43 8.86
C GLU A 215 3.43 -23.74 8.23
N GLU A 216 3.89 -23.02 7.19
CA GLU A 216 5.08 -23.43 6.43
C GLU A 216 6.11 -22.31 6.15
N ASP A 217 7.40 -22.67 6.18
CA ASP A 217 8.49 -21.85 5.65
C ASP A 217 8.51 -21.97 4.12
N GLN A 218 7.80 -21.07 3.46
CA GLN A 218 7.61 -21.15 2.02
C GLN A 218 8.58 -20.23 1.31
N SER A 219 9.73 -20.80 0.89
CA SER A 219 10.58 -20.19 -0.13
C SER A 219 9.72 -19.78 -1.34
N SER A 220 9.91 -18.55 -1.80
CA SER A 220 9.01 -17.89 -2.75
C SER A 220 9.11 -18.47 -4.15
N THR A 221 8.24 -19.42 -4.50
CA THR A 221 7.89 -19.64 -5.90
C THR A 221 6.88 -18.57 -6.30
N PHE A 222 7.26 -17.73 -7.26
CA PHE A 222 6.36 -16.78 -7.90
C PHE A 222 5.25 -17.56 -8.61
N ALA A 223 4.00 -17.33 -8.22
CA ALA A 223 2.82 -17.87 -8.90
C ALA A 223 2.16 -16.73 -9.69
N TYR A 224 2.13 -16.84 -11.02
CA TYR A 224 1.46 -15.87 -11.87
C TYR A 224 -0.04 -16.15 -11.86
N GLU A 225 -0.81 -15.33 -11.16
CA GLU A 225 -2.26 -15.43 -11.07
C GLU A 225 -2.92 -14.13 -11.56
N PRO A 226 -3.10 -13.94 -12.88
CA PRO A 226 -3.55 -12.65 -13.45
C PRO A 226 -4.99 -12.29 -13.07
N GLU A 227 -5.78 -13.25 -12.59
CA GLU A 227 -7.14 -13.04 -12.11
C GLU A 227 -7.21 -12.75 -10.61
N LYS A 228 -6.06 -12.61 -9.95
CA LYS A 228 -5.96 -12.36 -8.51
C LYS A 228 -4.98 -11.23 -8.24
N ILE A 229 -5.26 -10.50 -7.17
CA ILE A 229 -4.39 -9.47 -6.64
C ILE A 229 -4.35 -9.62 -5.11
N ASP A 230 -3.14 -9.62 -4.56
CA ASP A 230 -2.96 -9.80 -3.12
C ASP A 230 -3.14 -8.51 -2.32
N ALA A 231 -3.29 -8.64 -1.00
CA ALA A 231 -3.48 -7.52 -0.08
C ALA A 231 -2.39 -6.43 -0.16
N VAL A 232 -1.13 -6.79 -0.44
CA VAL A 232 -0.02 -5.84 -0.50
C VAL A 232 -0.15 -4.96 -1.75
N TYR A 233 -0.49 -5.55 -2.90
CA TYR A 233 -0.74 -4.78 -4.11
C TYR A 233 -2.04 -3.98 -4.04
N LEU A 234 -3.08 -4.51 -3.43
CA LEU A 234 -4.32 -3.78 -3.23
C LEU A 234 -4.12 -2.52 -2.40
N GLU A 235 -3.35 -2.58 -1.30
CA GLU A 235 -2.97 -1.37 -0.56
C GLU A 235 -2.12 -0.43 -1.42
N PHE A 236 -1.21 -0.95 -2.24
CA PHE A 236 -0.41 -0.08 -3.11
C PHE A 236 -1.32 0.72 -4.07
N ILE A 237 -2.33 0.07 -4.67
CA ILE A 237 -3.34 0.75 -5.49
C ILE A 237 -4.18 1.72 -4.63
N ALA A 238 -4.55 1.34 -3.42
CA ALA A 238 -5.26 2.22 -2.50
C ALA A 238 -4.47 3.49 -2.15
N ALA A 239 -3.16 3.36 -1.94
CA ALA A 239 -2.29 4.50 -1.70
C ALA A 239 -2.28 5.44 -2.91
N ILE A 240 -2.27 4.90 -4.14
CA ILE A 240 -2.42 5.69 -5.36
C ILE A 240 -3.76 6.40 -5.40
N GLU A 241 -4.85 5.70 -5.06
CA GLU A 241 -6.17 6.29 -5.00
C GLU A 241 -6.23 7.46 -4.01
N LEU A 242 -5.67 7.29 -2.81
CA LEU A 242 -5.59 8.32 -1.78
C LEU A 242 -4.74 9.53 -2.19
N ILE A 243 -3.70 9.32 -3.02
CA ILE A 243 -2.93 10.41 -3.62
C ILE A 243 -3.79 11.16 -4.64
N LEU A 244 -4.41 10.43 -5.57
CA LEU A 244 -5.14 11.03 -6.69
C LEU A 244 -6.47 11.68 -6.26
N SER A 245 -7.06 11.24 -5.16
CA SER A 245 -8.28 11.83 -4.58
C SER A 245 -7.99 12.93 -3.55
N SER A 246 -6.72 13.19 -3.20
CA SER A 246 -6.37 14.27 -2.27
C SER A 246 -6.65 15.63 -2.91
N PRO A 247 -7.50 16.48 -2.30
CA PRO A 247 -7.77 17.83 -2.81
C PRO A 247 -6.51 18.66 -2.99
N GLU A 248 -5.54 18.49 -2.09
CA GLU A 248 -4.24 19.17 -2.12
C GLU A 248 -3.40 18.72 -3.32
N VAL A 249 -3.38 17.42 -3.63
CA VAL A 249 -2.69 16.90 -4.82
C VAL A 249 -3.38 17.33 -6.10
N CYS A 250 -4.72 17.37 -6.14
CA CYS A 250 -5.47 17.91 -7.28
C CYS A 250 -5.15 19.39 -7.50
N ALA A 251 -5.11 20.20 -6.43
CA ALA A 251 -4.73 21.61 -6.50
C ALA A 251 -3.29 21.79 -7.00
N LEU A 252 -2.36 20.97 -6.52
CA LEU A 252 -0.98 20.95 -7.02
C LEU A 252 -0.94 20.61 -8.52
N ARG A 253 -1.67 19.58 -8.95
CA ARG A 253 -1.73 19.15 -10.35
C ARG A 253 -2.23 20.28 -11.25
N ALA A 254 -3.28 20.98 -10.82
CA ALA A 254 -3.82 22.15 -11.54
C ALA A 254 -2.82 23.31 -11.62
N ALA A 255 -2.10 23.58 -10.52
CA ALA A 255 -1.07 24.62 -10.49
C ALA A 255 0.10 24.28 -11.44
N ILE A 256 0.58 23.04 -11.42
CA ILE A 256 1.65 22.58 -12.32
C ILE A 256 1.20 22.66 -13.78
N ALA A 257 -0.02 22.21 -14.09
CA ALA A 257 -0.55 22.28 -15.46
C ALA A 257 -0.57 23.72 -15.98
N LYS A 258 -1.00 24.67 -15.15
CA LYS A 258 -0.97 26.11 -15.46
C LYS A 258 0.44 26.61 -15.73
N ASP A 259 1.41 26.25 -14.89
CA ASP A 259 2.81 26.67 -15.04
C ASP A 259 3.46 26.07 -16.31
N LEU A 260 3.01 24.88 -16.74
CA LEU A 260 3.47 24.20 -17.95
C LEU A 260 2.69 24.61 -19.22
N GLY A 261 1.60 25.36 -19.10
CA GLY A 261 0.73 25.73 -20.23
C GLY A 261 -0.04 24.54 -20.84
N VAL A 262 -0.38 23.53 -20.03
CA VAL A 262 -1.11 22.33 -20.45
C VAL A 262 -2.45 22.19 -19.71
N THR A 263 -3.34 21.35 -20.22
CA THR A 263 -4.60 21.02 -19.55
C THR A 263 -4.34 20.10 -18.35
N PRO A 264 -4.95 20.37 -17.18
CA PRO A 264 -4.77 19.57 -15.96
C PRO A 264 -5.38 18.17 -16.00
#